data_AF-A0A4U7N552-F1
#
_entry.id   AF-A0A4U7N552-F1
#
_cell.length_a   1.000
_cell.length_b   1.000
_cell.length_c   1.000
_cell.angle_alpha   90.00
_cell.angle_beta   90.00
_cell.angle_gamma   90.00
#
_symmetry.space_group_name_H-M   'P 1'
#
loop_
_entity.id
_entity.type
_entity.pdbx_description
1 polymer ?
#
loop_
_entity_poly.entity_id
_entity_poly.type
_entity_poly.pdbx_seq_one_letter_code
_entity_poly.pdbx_strand_id
1 'polypeptide(L)'
;MSNISELESRISAAMDRIGRGLEALDAPTQAPPTDTVDKVEVDAEREAAQKTLEAEKLLTAQLEEQIKALHTRQDALEEDLAAAKVSATQSEEALGTATAALEAAQNEVKAAQSEAEEAKADAAAAKIETGVAIEAAQKAAQEAEDAANQTPAEPTGVDLDANREEILEMAFRLRRLRRTGRQMRQTIAVLRQSVDDKSVDADAINRSLEVELQNVTAEREADLAEMNLLIGTLHPLLEPQPQDADTSEGED
;
A
#
# COMPACT_ATOMS: atom_id res chain seq x y z
N MET A 1 75.41 7.09 -51.86
CA MET A 1 76.10 7.48 -53.11
C MET A 1 75.13 7.70 -54.28
N SER A 2 74.11 6.85 -54.48
CA SER A 2 73.12 6.98 -55.57
C SER A 2 72.18 8.21 -55.48
N ASN A 3 71.79 8.61 -54.27
CA ASN A 3 70.85 9.72 -54.09
C ASN A 3 71.45 11.09 -54.46
N ILE A 4 72.77 11.23 -54.37
CA ILE A 4 73.47 12.48 -54.73
C ILE A 4 73.52 12.63 -56.25
N SER A 5 73.85 11.57 -56.99
CA SER A 5 73.82 11.58 -58.47
C SER A 5 72.41 11.82 -59.04
N GLU A 6 71.37 11.36 -58.34
CA GLU A 6 69.98 11.59 -58.75
C GLU A 6 69.56 13.05 -58.53
N LEU A 7 69.99 13.67 -57.44
CA LEU A 7 69.79 15.10 -57.18
C LEU A 7 70.57 15.97 -58.18
N GLU A 8 71.82 15.63 -58.50
CA GLU A 8 72.62 16.34 -59.50
C GLU A 8 71.99 16.28 -60.90
N SER A 9 71.50 15.09 -61.32
CA SER A 9 70.78 14.93 -62.59
C SER A 9 69.49 15.76 -62.64
N ARG A 10 68.72 15.80 -61.55
CA ARG A 10 67.51 16.63 -61.44
C ARG A 10 67.81 18.13 -61.46
N ILE A 11 68.88 18.58 -60.80
CA ILE A 11 69.27 19.99 -60.78
C ILE A 11 69.71 20.44 -62.18
N SER A 12 70.52 19.64 -62.89
CA SER A 12 70.92 19.96 -64.27
C SER A 12 69.71 20.03 -65.21
N ALA A 13 68.78 19.07 -65.11
CA ALA A 13 67.54 19.10 -65.88
C ALA A 13 66.66 20.32 -65.57
N ALA A 14 66.62 20.75 -64.30
CA ALA A 14 65.91 21.95 -63.89
C ALA A 14 66.59 23.22 -64.43
N MET A 15 67.93 23.29 -64.41
CA MET A 15 68.68 24.41 -64.97
C MET A 15 68.53 24.53 -66.48
N ASP A 16 68.57 23.41 -67.23
CA ASP A 16 68.33 23.43 -68.68
C ASP A 16 66.92 23.89 -69.04
N ARG A 17 65.92 23.53 -68.22
CA ARG A 17 64.54 23.97 -68.39
C ARG A 17 64.40 25.47 -68.12
N ILE A 18 65.07 25.99 -67.09
CA ILE A 18 65.12 27.42 -66.80
C ILE A 18 65.85 28.18 -67.90
N GLY A 19 66.97 27.65 -68.41
CA GLY A 19 67.72 28.21 -69.53
C GLY A 19 66.86 28.34 -70.79
N ARG A 20 66.13 27.27 -71.16
CA ARG A 20 65.15 27.32 -72.26
C ARG A 20 63.99 28.28 -71.98
N GLY A 21 63.55 28.39 -70.73
CA GLY A 21 62.53 29.35 -70.31
C GLY A 21 63.00 30.80 -70.46
N LEU A 22 64.25 31.09 -70.10
CA LEU A 22 64.88 32.39 -70.28
C LEU A 22 65.13 32.70 -71.74
N GLU A 23 65.58 31.74 -72.55
CA GLU A 23 65.70 31.91 -74.01
C GLU A 23 64.33 32.15 -74.67
N ALA A 24 63.24 31.56 -74.16
CA ALA A 24 61.89 31.83 -74.66
C ALA A 24 61.38 33.23 -74.28
N LEU A 25 61.85 33.79 -73.16
CA LEU A 25 61.55 35.18 -72.76
C LEU A 25 62.46 36.20 -73.47
N ASP A 26 63.71 35.85 -73.76
CA ASP A 26 64.71 36.69 -74.43
C ASP A 26 64.67 36.54 -75.97
N ALA A 27 63.97 35.53 -76.47
CA ALA A 27 63.63 35.42 -77.88
C ALA A 27 62.88 36.70 -78.28
N PRO A 28 63.32 37.42 -79.32
CA PRO A 28 62.62 38.60 -79.79
C PRO A 28 61.20 38.18 -80.12
N THR A 29 60.25 38.65 -79.31
CA THR A 29 58.84 38.46 -79.55
C THR A 29 58.59 39.07 -80.93
N GLN A 30 58.46 38.22 -81.96
CA GLN A 30 57.86 38.67 -83.21
C GLN A 30 56.50 39.18 -82.80
N ALA A 31 56.36 40.51 -82.84
CA ALA A 31 55.12 41.16 -82.50
C ALA A 31 54.00 40.49 -83.30
N PRO A 32 52.92 40.02 -82.65
CA PRO A 32 51.75 39.66 -83.42
C PRO A 32 51.33 40.91 -84.23
N PRO A 33 50.71 40.72 -85.41
CA PRO A 33 50.15 41.85 -86.15
C PRO A 33 49.29 42.65 -85.18
N THR A 34 49.46 43.97 -85.16
CA THR A 34 48.65 44.88 -84.38
C THR A 34 47.21 44.76 -84.84
N ASP A 35 46.45 43.86 -84.22
CA ASP A 35 45.06 44.13 -83.96
C ASP A 35 45.05 45.48 -83.28
N THR A 36 44.47 46.48 -83.95
CA THR A 36 44.00 47.67 -83.28
C THR A 36 43.03 47.17 -82.22
N VAL A 37 43.55 46.94 -81.02
CA VAL A 37 42.76 46.65 -79.83
C VAL A 37 41.77 47.80 -79.75
N ASP A 38 40.54 47.54 -80.15
CA ASP A 38 39.51 48.56 -80.19
C ASP A 38 39.26 48.93 -78.73
N LYS A 39 39.84 50.05 -78.29
CA LYS A 39 39.89 50.42 -76.87
C LYS A 39 38.49 50.41 -76.26
N VAL A 40 37.48 50.73 -77.06
CA VAL A 40 36.07 50.70 -76.69
C VAL A 40 35.58 49.28 -76.35
N GLU A 41 35.97 48.26 -77.12
CA GLU A 41 35.60 46.86 -76.84
C GLU A 41 36.33 46.33 -75.59
N VAL A 42 37.61 46.65 -75.43
CA VAL A 42 38.38 46.25 -74.23
C VAL A 42 37.90 46.96 -72.97
N ASP A 43 37.50 48.22 -73.06
CA ASP A 43 36.91 48.94 -71.93
C ASP A 43 35.54 48.37 -71.55
N ALA A 44 34.73 47.92 -72.53
CA ALA A 44 33.46 47.24 -72.29
C ALA A 44 33.64 45.85 -71.63
N GLU A 45 34.61 45.05 -72.10
CA GLU A 45 34.94 43.76 -71.49
C GLU A 45 35.49 43.92 -70.07
N ARG A 46 36.29 44.97 -69.81
CA ARG A 46 36.77 45.30 -68.46
C ARG A 46 35.65 45.70 -67.52
N GLU A 47 34.69 46.50 -67.97
CA GLU A 47 33.52 46.87 -67.16
C GLU A 47 32.65 45.64 -66.85
N ALA A 48 32.45 44.75 -67.83
CA ALA A 48 31.74 43.49 -67.62
C ALA A 48 32.47 42.58 -66.61
N ALA A 49 33.80 42.42 -66.75
CA ALA A 49 34.63 41.64 -65.84
C ALA A 49 34.68 42.24 -64.42
N GLN A 50 34.65 43.57 -64.30
CA GLN A 50 34.54 44.26 -63.01
C GLN A 50 33.20 43.98 -62.34
N LYS A 51 32.09 44.04 -63.08
CA LYS A 51 30.75 43.71 -62.56
C LYS A 51 30.66 42.26 -62.09
N THR A 52 31.23 41.29 -62.83
CA THR A 52 31.25 39.89 -62.39
C THR A 52 32.10 39.70 -61.15
N LEU A 53 33.27 40.35 -61.09
CA LEU A 53 34.15 40.30 -59.92
C LEU A 53 33.50 40.92 -58.67
N GLU A 54 32.76 42.01 -58.81
CA GLU A 54 31.98 42.60 -57.72
C GLU A 54 30.85 41.67 -57.25
N ALA A 55 30.14 41.02 -58.17
CA ALA A 55 29.10 40.04 -57.85
C ALA A 55 29.68 38.81 -57.12
N GLU A 56 30.82 38.29 -57.59
CA GLU A 56 31.52 37.17 -56.95
C GLU A 56 32.01 37.56 -55.55
N LYS A 57 32.58 38.76 -55.38
CA LYS A 57 33.01 39.27 -54.06
C LYS A 57 31.85 39.39 -53.07
N LEU A 58 30.68 39.81 -53.55
CA LEU A 58 29.47 39.88 -52.72
C LEU A 58 29.00 38.49 -52.31
N LEU A 59 28.99 37.52 -53.24
CA LEU A 59 28.65 36.13 -52.93
C LEU A 59 29.65 35.51 -51.95
N THR A 60 30.95 35.76 -52.10
CA THR A 60 31.96 35.27 -51.15
C THR A 60 31.76 35.87 -49.76
N ALA A 61 31.44 37.16 -49.66
CA ALA A 61 31.14 37.80 -48.38
C ALA A 61 29.89 37.19 -47.71
N GLN A 62 28.84 36.92 -48.50
CA GLN A 62 27.64 36.23 -48.00
C GLN A 62 27.94 34.80 -47.53
N LEU A 63 28.74 34.04 -48.28
CA LEU A 63 29.13 32.69 -47.89
C LEU A 63 30.00 32.70 -46.63
N GLU A 64 30.93 33.65 -46.49
CA GLU A 64 31.73 33.80 -45.28
C GLU A 64 30.87 34.11 -44.04
N GLU A 65 29.85 34.96 -44.19
CA GLU A 65 28.88 35.24 -43.13
C GLU A 65 28.06 34.00 -42.78
N GLN A 66 27.57 33.27 -43.79
CA GLN A 66 26.86 32.01 -43.58
C GLN A 66 27.72 30.95 -42.90
N ILE A 67 28.99 30.80 -43.28
CA ILE A 67 29.94 29.87 -42.65
C ILE A 67 30.17 30.26 -41.18
N LYS A 68 30.35 31.55 -40.89
CA LYS A 68 30.46 32.01 -39.49
C LYS A 68 29.20 31.70 -38.69
N ALA A 69 28.01 31.96 -39.25
CA ALA A 69 26.75 31.63 -38.61
C ALA A 69 26.61 30.12 -38.37
N LEU A 70 26.98 29.29 -39.35
CA LEU A 70 26.97 27.83 -39.21
C LEU A 70 27.94 27.34 -38.13
N HIS A 71 29.15 27.89 -38.06
CA HIS A 71 30.10 27.55 -36.99
C HIS A 71 29.55 27.94 -35.60
N THR A 72 29.03 29.15 -35.43
CA THR A 72 28.43 29.55 -34.13
C THR A 72 27.26 28.65 -33.73
N ARG A 73 26.48 28.18 -34.70
CA ARG A 73 25.39 27.23 -34.46
C ARG A 73 25.92 25.84 -34.13
N GLN A 74 26.99 25.40 -34.78
CA GLN A 74 27.62 24.12 -34.49
C GLN A 74 28.20 24.11 -33.07
N ASP A 75 28.94 25.15 -32.69
CA ASP A 75 29.51 25.27 -31.35
C ASP A 75 28.42 25.23 -30.27
N ALA A 76 27.31 25.94 -30.47
CA ALA A 76 26.15 25.92 -29.57
C ALA A 76 25.51 24.52 -29.48
N LEU A 77 25.33 23.83 -30.61
CA LEU A 77 24.78 22.47 -30.62
C LEU A 77 25.71 21.46 -29.96
N GLU A 78 27.03 21.61 -30.11
CA GLU A 78 28.02 20.76 -29.45
C GLU A 78 28.01 20.96 -27.93
N GLU A 79 27.88 22.20 -27.46
CA GLU A 79 27.71 22.52 -26.04
C GLU A 79 26.41 21.93 -25.48
N ASP A 80 25.28 22.12 -26.18
CA ASP A 80 23.98 21.56 -25.80
C ASP A 80 24.03 20.02 -25.74
N LEU A 81 24.70 19.38 -26.70
CA LEU A 81 24.84 17.93 -26.75
C LEU A 81 25.74 17.42 -25.62
N ALA A 82 26.83 18.14 -25.30
CA ALA A 82 27.67 17.84 -24.15
C ALA A 82 26.89 17.95 -22.83
N ALA A 83 26.10 19.01 -22.66
CA ALA A 83 25.25 19.20 -21.48
C ALA A 83 24.18 18.12 -21.36
N ALA A 84 23.53 17.76 -22.48
CA ALA A 84 22.52 16.69 -22.52
C ALA A 84 23.12 15.33 -22.16
N LYS A 85 24.34 15.02 -22.62
CA LYS A 85 25.04 13.77 -22.25
C LYS A 85 25.33 13.71 -20.75
N VAL A 86 25.81 14.79 -20.15
CA VAL A 86 26.07 14.86 -18.71
C VAL A 86 24.77 14.68 -17.91
N SER A 87 23.68 15.31 -18.35
CA SER A 87 22.37 15.13 -17.71
C SER A 87 21.85 13.69 -17.87
N ALA A 88 22.09 13.05 -19.01
CA ALA A 88 21.69 11.66 -19.24
C ALA A 88 22.44 10.71 -18.30
N THR A 89 23.77 10.85 -18.18
CA THR A 89 24.57 10.03 -17.26
C THR A 89 24.15 10.22 -15.80
N GLN A 90 23.87 11.47 -15.39
CA GLN A 90 23.35 11.76 -14.05
C GLN A 90 21.99 11.11 -13.81
N SER A 91 21.12 11.10 -14.83
CA SER A 91 19.82 10.44 -14.73
C SER A 91 19.93 8.92 -14.64
N GLU A 92 20.86 8.30 -15.36
CA GLU A 92 21.12 6.86 -15.29
C GLU A 92 21.67 6.45 -13.91
N GLU A 93 22.59 7.23 -13.34
CA GLU A 93 23.08 7.02 -11.97
C GLU A 93 21.96 7.20 -10.93
N ALA A 94 21.12 8.23 -11.08
CA ALA A 94 19.96 8.44 -10.21
C ALA A 94 18.95 7.29 -10.31
N LEU A 95 18.70 6.77 -11.52
CA LEU A 95 17.84 5.60 -11.70
C LEU A 95 18.45 4.36 -11.04
N GLY A 96 19.76 4.10 -11.19
CA GLY A 96 20.43 2.97 -10.55
C GLY A 96 20.39 3.01 -9.02
N THR A 97 20.54 4.20 -8.43
CA THR A 97 20.38 4.35 -6.97
C THR A 97 18.93 4.16 -6.52
N ALA A 98 17.96 4.65 -7.30
CA ALA A 98 16.54 4.46 -7.01
C ALA A 98 16.11 2.99 -7.12
N THR A 99 16.62 2.23 -8.10
CA THR A 99 16.32 0.80 -8.22
C THR A 99 16.92 0.01 -7.05
N ALA A 100 18.15 0.29 -6.65
CA ALA A 100 18.77 -0.36 -5.49
C ALA A 100 17.99 -0.08 -4.18
N ALA A 101 17.53 1.17 -3.99
CA ALA A 101 16.71 1.53 -2.85
C ALA A 101 15.34 0.83 -2.87
N LEU A 102 14.73 0.67 -4.05
CA LEU A 102 13.47 -0.05 -4.22
C LEU A 102 13.63 -1.53 -3.88
N GLU A 103 14.70 -2.18 -4.34
CA GLU A 103 15.00 -3.58 -4.02
C GLU A 103 15.22 -3.78 -2.52
N ALA A 104 15.94 -2.87 -1.86
CA ALA A 104 16.11 -2.90 -0.41
C ALA A 104 14.77 -2.78 0.34
N ALA A 105 13.95 -1.80 -0.02
CA ALA A 105 12.63 -1.60 0.57
C ALA A 105 11.70 -2.81 0.34
N GLN A 106 11.75 -3.43 -0.85
CA GLN A 106 10.98 -4.64 -1.13
C GLN A 106 11.42 -5.82 -0.25
N ASN A 107 12.72 -5.96 0.02
CA ASN A 107 13.23 -7.00 0.91
C ASN A 107 12.82 -6.77 2.36
N GLU A 108 12.86 -5.52 2.84
CA GLU A 108 12.36 -5.16 4.18
C GLU A 108 10.85 -5.43 4.32
N VAL A 109 10.05 -5.08 3.30
CA VAL A 109 8.60 -5.37 3.31
C VAL A 109 8.34 -6.87 3.35
N LYS A 110 9.08 -7.67 2.58
CA LYS A 110 8.94 -9.14 2.62
C LYS A 110 9.32 -9.72 3.99
N ALA A 111 10.38 -9.22 4.62
CA ALA A 111 10.77 -9.63 5.97
C ALA A 111 9.67 -9.29 7.00
N ALA A 112 9.19 -8.04 6.99
CA ALA A 112 8.13 -7.60 7.87
C ALA A 112 6.80 -8.36 7.65
N GLN A 113 6.48 -8.74 6.41
CA GLN A 113 5.33 -9.59 6.10
C GLN A 113 5.48 -10.99 6.69
N SER A 114 6.67 -11.60 6.62
CA SER A 114 6.94 -12.90 7.23
C SER A 114 6.77 -12.86 8.74
N GLU A 115 7.35 -11.84 9.40
CA GLU A 115 7.22 -11.65 10.85
C GLU A 115 5.76 -11.41 11.27
N ALA A 116 4.99 -10.65 10.47
CA ALA A 116 3.57 -10.42 10.75
C ALA A 116 2.73 -11.69 10.61
N GLU A 117 3.01 -12.57 9.64
CA GLU A 117 2.30 -13.85 9.50
C GLU A 117 2.65 -14.81 10.64
N GLU A 118 3.91 -14.85 11.09
CA GLU A 118 4.32 -15.64 12.26
C GLU A 118 3.61 -15.14 13.54
N ALA A 119 3.62 -13.83 13.79
CA ALA A 119 2.93 -13.24 14.94
C ALA A 119 1.41 -13.47 14.91
N LYS A 120 0.78 -13.47 13.73
CA LYS A 120 -0.64 -13.82 13.58
C LYS A 120 -0.90 -15.29 13.88
N ALA A 121 -0.02 -16.19 13.44
CA ALA A 121 -0.13 -17.62 13.73
C ALA A 121 -0.01 -17.89 15.24
N ASP A 122 0.94 -17.24 15.91
CA ASP A 122 1.10 -17.32 17.37
C ASP A 122 -0.12 -16.75 18.11
N ALA A 123 -0.64 -15.61 17.68
CA ALA A 123 -1.85 -15.03 18.25
C ALA A 123 -3.09 -15.93 18.04
N ALA A 124 -3.20 -16.60 16.89
CA ALA A 124 -4.27 -17.56 16.62
C ALA A 124 -4.16 -18.80 17.52
N ALA A 125 -2.95 -19.34 17.69
CA ALA A 125 -2.70 -20.46 18.59
C ALA A 125 -3.06 -20.12 20.05
N ALA A 126 -2.67 -18.94 20.53
CA ALA A 126 -3.02 -18.45 21.87
C ALA A 126 -4.54 -18.23 22.05
N LYS A 127 -5.24 -17.73 21.02
CA LYS A 127 -6.71 -17.60 21.04
C LYS A 127 -7.41 -18.96 21.12
N ILE A 128 -6.88 -19.98 20.44
CA ILE A 128 -7.43 -21.34 20.52
C ILE A 128 -7.19 -21.92 21.92
N GLU A 129 -5.97 -21.81 22.46
CA GLU A 129 -5.65 -22.32 23.80
C GLU A 129 -6.50 -21.67 24.90
N THR A 130 -6.63 -20.35 24.86
CA THR A 130 -7.48 -19.61 25.81
C THR A 130 -8.97 -19.95 25.65
N GLY A 131 -9.46 -20.11 24.42
CA GLY A 131 -10.82 -20.57 24.15
C GLY A 131 -11.10 -21.95 24.74
N VAL A 132 -10.19 -22.92 24.53
CA VAL A 132 -10.29 -24.28 25.08
C VAL A 132 -10.26 -24.26 26.62
N ALA A 133 -9.42 -23.42 27.23
CA ALA A 133 -9.36 -23.27 28.68
C ALA A 133 -10.65 -22.69 29.27
N ILE A 134 -11.26 -21.71 28.59
CA ILE A 134 -12.55 -21.14 28.98
C ILE A 134 -13.66 -22.20 28.88
N GLU A 135 -13.72 -22.96 27.79
CA GLU A 135 -14.73 -23.99 27.59
C GLU A 135 -14.60 -25.15 28.60
N ALA A 136 -13.36 -25.55 28.92
CA ALA A 136 -13.09 -26.51 29.98
C ALA A 136 -13.51 -25.99 31.37
N ALA A 137 -13.23 -24.73 31.68
CA ALA A 137 -13.65 -24.10 32.93
C ALA A 137 -15.18 -23.98 33.04
N GLN A 138 -15.87 -23.67 31.92
CA GLN A 138 -17.33 -23.66 31.87
C GLN A 138 -17.91 -25.06 32.13
N LYS A 139 -17.37 -26.08 31.49
CA LYS A 139 -17.84 -27.46 31.66
C LYS A 139 -17.63 -27.93 33.10
N ALA A 140 -16.47 -27.64 33.69
CA ALA A 140 -16.18 -27.96 35.09
C ALA A 140 -17.09 -27.21 36.07
N ALA A 141 -17.39 -25.93 35.81
CA ALA A 141 -18.34 -25.16 36.63
C ALA A 141 -19.78 -25.72 36.52
N GLN A 142 -20.17 -26.17 35.33
CA GLN A 142 -21.46 -26.80 35.10
C GLN A 142 -21.56 -28.15 35.83
N GLU A 143 -20.54 -28.99 35.71
CA GLU A 143 -20.47 -30.30 36.37
C GLU A 143 -20.43 -30.17 37.89
N ALA A 144 -19.72 -29.18 38.43
CA ALA A 144 -19.70 -28.90 39.87
C ALA A 144 -21.07 -28.43 40.38
N GLU A 145 -21.79 -27.63 39.60
CA GLU A 145 -23.13 -27.17 39.95
C GLU A 145 -24.17 -28.31 39.82
N ASP A 146 -24.05 -29.16 38.79
CA ASP A 146 -24.90 -30.34 38.61
C ASP A 146 -24.63 -31.41 39.70
N ALA A 147 -23.39 -31.56 40.16
CA ALA A 147 -23.03 -32.41 41.29
C ALA A 147 -23.56 -31.86 42.63
N ALA A 148 -23.47 -30.54 42.84
CA ALA A 148 -24.09 -29.89 44.00
C ALA A 148 -25.62 -30.04 44.01
N ASN A 149 -26.24 -30.21 42.83
CA ASN A 149 -27.69 -30.39 42.68
C ASN A 149 -28.19 -31.82 42.86
N GLN A 150 -27.31 -32.82 42.76
CA GLN A 150 -27.66 -34.23 43.00
C GLN A 150 -27.58 -34.62 44.47
N THR A 151 -27.01 -33.76 45.33
CA THR A 151 -26.98 -34.00 46.77
C THR A 151 -28.35 -33.65 47.35
N PRO A 152 -29.16 -34.62 47.82
CA PRO A 152 -30.46 -34.31 48.41
C PRO A 152 -30.23 -33.46 49.65
N ALA A 153 -30.89 -32.30 49.75
CA ALA A 153 -30.93 -31.53 50.98
C ALA A 153 -31.51 -32.42 52.09
N GLU A 154 -30.80 -32.56 53.21
CA GLU A 154 -31.34 -33.22 54.40
C GLU A 154 -32.68 -32.55 54.76
N PRO A 155 -33.74 -33.32 55.05
CA PRO A 155 -35.04 -32.76 55.34
C PRO A 155 -34.97 -32.03 56.68
N THR A 156 -34.87 -30.71 56.64
CA THR A 156 -35.11 -29.86 57.81
C THR A 156 -36.57 -30.06 58.21
N GLY A 157 -36.79 -30.55 59.43
CA GLY A 157 -38.08 -31.01 59.97
C GLY A 157 -39.14 -29.92 60.20
N VAL A 158 -39.40 -29.12 59.18
CA VAL A 158 -40.58 -28.27 59.06
C VAL A 158 -41.56 -29.03 58.18
N ASP A 159 -42.81 -29.18 58.64
CA ASP A 159 -43.87 -29.86 57.91
C ASP A 159 -44.24 -29.04 56.65
N LEU A 160 -43.47 -29.28 55.59
CA LEU A 160 -43.47 -28.57 54.31
C LEU A 160 -44.20 -29.35 53.22
N ASP A 161 -44.79 -30.51 53.53
CA ASP A 161 -45.25 -31.47 52.53
C ASP A 161 -46.31 -30.90 51.57
N ALA A 162 -47.14 -29.95 52.03
CA ALA A 162 -48.12 -29.26 51.18
C ALA A 162 -47.50 -28.31 50.14
N ASN A 163 -46.41 -27.62 50.48
CA ASN A 163 -45.74 -26.65 49.60
C ASN A 163 -44.40 -27.17 49.06
N ARG A 164 -44.08 -28.43 49.32
CA ARG A 164 -42.78 -29.04 48.97
C ARG A 164 -42.55 -29.04 47.48
N GLU A 165 -43.59 -29.28 46.69
CA GLU A 165 -43.53 -29.27 45.23
C GLU A 165 -43.25 -27.85 44.70
N GLU A 166 -43.96 -26.85 45.21
CA GLU A 166 -43.78 -25.43 44.86
C GLU A 166 -42.38 -24.91 45.24
N ILE A 167 -41.88 -25.31 46.41
CA ILE A 167 -40.52 -24.97 46.86
C ILE A 167 -39.47 -25.60 45.96
N LEU A 168 -39.66 -26.86 45.55
CA LEU A 168 -38.75 -27.53 44.61
C LEU A 168 -38.80 -26.89 43.23
N GLU A 169 -39.99 -26.49 42.76
CA GLU A 169 -40.12 -25.76 41.48
C GLU A 169 -39.44 -24.39 41.56
N MET A 170 -39.67 -23.60 42.61
CA MET A 170 -39.01 -22.31 42.82
C MET A 170 -37.49 -22.47 42.86
N ALA A 171 -36.98 -23.48 43.58
CA ALA A 171 -35.54 -23.79 43.62
C ALA A 171 -34.99 -24.13 42.22
N PHE A 172 -35.75 -24.88 41.42
CA PHE A 172 -35.39 -25.17 40.03
C PHE A 172 -35.37 -23.91 39.14
N ARG A 173 -36.38 -23.03 39.25
CA ARG A 173 -36.45 -21.77 38.48
C ARG A 173 -35.34 -20.81 38.86
N LEU A 174 -35.06 -20.61 40.16
CA LEU A 174 -33.95 -19.77 40.63
C LEU A 174 -32.59 -20.28 40.15
N ARG A 175 -32.41 -21.60 40.10
CA ARG A 175 -31.21 -22.22 39.56
C ARG A 175 -31.08 -21.98 38.06
N ARG A 176 -32.17 -22.12 37.30
CA ARG A 176 -32.22 -21.76 35.87
C ARG A 176 -31.90 -20.29 35.64
N LEU A 177 -32.44 -19.38 36.46
CA LEU A 177 -32.14 -17.95 36.42
C LEU A 177 -30.65 -17.66 36.69
N ARG A 178 -30.05 -18.29 37.71
CA ARG A 178 -28.61 -18.13 38.01
C ARG A 178 -27.73 -18.60 36.86
N ARG A 179 -28.10 -19.71 36.20
CA ARG A 179 -27.38 -20.26 35.04
C ARG A 179 -27.46 -19.33 33.84
N THR A 180 -28.67 -18.92 33.46
CA THR A 180 -28.89 -17.98 32.33
C THR A 180 -28.25 -16.61 32.61
N GLY A 181 -28.28 -16.13 33.85
CA GLY A 181 -27.60 -14.89 34.26
C GLY A 181 -26.07 -14.95 34.19
N ARG A 182 -25.44 -16.10 34.49
CA ARG A 182 -24.00 -16.28 34.24
C ARG A 182 -23.70 -16.30 32.74
N GLN A 183 -24.51 -17.00 31.96
CA GLN A 183 -24.36 -17.06 30.50
C GLN A 183 -24.48 -15.68 29.86
N MET A 184 -25.44 -14.84 30.30
CA MET A 184 -25.60 -13.46 29.83
C MET A 184 -24.39 -12.58 30.17
N ARG A 185 -23.86 -12.66 31.39
CA ARG A 185 -22.63 -11.91 31.75
C ARG A 185 -21.44 -12.31 30.87
N GLN A 186 -21.34 -13.58 30.52
CA GLN A 186 -20.26 -14.07 29.67
C GLN A 186 -20.40 -13.65 28.21
N THR A 187 -21.60 -13.74 27.62
CA THR A 187 -21.82 -13.27 26.24
C THR A 187 -21.59 -11.78 26.11
N ILE A 188 -21.97 -10.99 27.13
CA ILE A 188 -21.65 -9.56 27.19
C ILE A 188 -20.13 -9.34 27.28
N ALA A 189 -19.38 -10.15 28.02
CA ALA A 189 -17.92 -10.05 28.08
C ALA A 189 -17.26 -10.34 26.71
N VAL A 190 -17.73 -11.36 25.99
CA VAL A 190 -17.25 -11.68 24.64
C VAL A 190 -17.57 -10.56 23.65
N LEU A 191 -18.77 -9.97 23.73
CA LEU A 191 -19.13 -8.82 22.90
C LEU A 191 -18.30 -7.57 23.19
N ARG A 192 -17.95 -7.32 24.45
CA ARG A 192 -17.05 -6.20 24.79
C ARG A 192 -15.67 -6.40 24.19
N GLN A 193 -15.13 -7.62 24.27
CA GLN A 193 -13.86 -7.95 23.64
C GLN A 193 -13.90 -7.77 22.12
N SER A 194 -14.98 -8.18 21.44
CA SER A 194 -15.09 -8.00 19.99
C SER A 194 -15.24 -6.54 19.58
N VAL A 195 -15.86 -5.70 20.43
CA VAL A 195 -15.89 -4.24 20.24
C VAL A 195 -14.48 -3.65 20.38
N ASP A 196 -13.70 -4.06 21.38
CA ASP A 196 -12.33 -3.60 21.60
C ASP A 196 -11.39 -4.00 20.45
N ASP A 197 -11.53 -5.24 19.97
CA ASP A 197 -10.80 -5.79 18.81
C ASP A 197 -11.29 -5.22 17.46
N LYS A 198 -12.37 -4.41 17.46
CA LYS A 198 -13.08 -3.90 16.27
C LYS A 198 -13.54 -5.01 15.30
N SER A 199 -13.83 -6.18 15.84
CA SER A 199 -14.27 -7.39 15.12
C SER A 199 -15.72 -7.74 15.46
N VAL A 200 -16.61 -6.74 15.47
CA VAL A 200 -18.03 -6.94 15.79
C VAL A 200 -18.72 -7.68 14.65
N ASP A 201 -19.24 -8.86 14.95
CA ASP A 201 -19.99 -9.71 14.02
C ASP A 201 -21.50 -9.68 14.33
N ALA A 202 -22.33 -9.73 13.29
CA ALA A 202 -23.79 -9.78 13.42
C ALA A 202 -24.25 -11.04 14.16
N ASP A 203 -23.60 -12.18 13.94
CA ASP A 203 -23.95 -13.43 14.61
C ASP A 203 -23.65 -13.40 16.12
N ALA A 204 -22.60 -12.70 16.54
CA ALA A 204 -22.28 -12.50 17.94
C ALA A 204 -23.35 -11.64 18.64
N ILE A 205 -23.85 -10.61 17.96
CA ILE A 205 -24.95 -9.79 18.45
C ILE A 205 -26.23 -10.62 18.57
N ASN A 206 -26.61 -11.37 17.53
CA ASN A 206 -27.80 -12.23 17.55
C ASN A 206 -27.78 -13.23 18.71
N ARG A 207 -26.62 -13.88 18.93
CA ARG A 207 -26.45 -14.83 20.04
C ARG A 207 -26.56 -14.16 21.41
N SER A 208 -26.10 -12.91 21.57
CA SER A 208 -26.30 -12.17 22.81
C SER A 208 -27.78 -11.90 23.06
N LEU A 209 -28.50 -11.42 22.05
CA LEU A 209 -29.94 -11.11 22.15
C LEU A 209 -30.76 -12.37 22.48
N GLU A 210 -30.41 -13.52 21.89
CA GLU A 210 -31.03 -14.81 22.26
C GLU A 210 -30.82 -15.16 23.73
N VAL A 211 -29.61 -14.97 24.26
CA VAL A 211 -29.30 -15.23 25.68
C VAL A 211 -29.99 -14.21 26.60
N GLU A 212 -30.10 -12.95 26.19
CA GLU A 212 -30.86 -11.94 26.93
C GLU A 212 -32.34 -12.31 27.03
N LEU A 213 -32.95 -12.72 25.91
CA LEU A 213 -34.33 -13.20 25.91
C LEU A 213 -34.50 -14.41 26.84
N GLN A 214 -33.58 -15.37 26.79
CA GLN A 214 -33.60 -16.53 27.69
C GLN A 214 -33.50 -16.11 29.16
N ASN A 215 -32.65 -15.15 29.50
CA ASN A 215 -32.52 -14.64 30.87
C ASN A 215 -33.80 -13.93 31.34
N VAL A 216 -34.39 -13.07 30.52
CA VAL A 216 -35.66 -12.39 30.82
C VAL A 216 -36.80 -13.40 30.99
N THR A 217 -36.83 -14.46 30.17
CA THR A 217 -37.84 -15.53 30.36
C THR A 217 -37.64 -16.29 31.66
N ALA A 218 -36.38 -16.61 32.02
CA ALA A 218 -36.07 -17.29 33.27
C ALA A 218 -36.37 -16.42 34.51
N GLU A 219 -36.20 -15.10 34.40
CA GLU A 219 -36.56 -14.13 35.44
C GLU A 219 -38.07 -14.14 35.67
N ARG A 220 -38.85 -14.00 34.59
CA ARG A 220 -40.32 -14.08 34.68
C ARG A 220 -40.84 -15.41 35.23
N GLU A 221 -40.23 -16.52 34.82
CA GLU A 221 -40.60 -17.84 35.34
C GLU A 221 -40.28 -17.98 36.83
N ALA A 222 -39.18 -17.38 37.32
CA ALA A 222 -38.84 -17.37 38.73
C ALA A 222 -39.81 -16.51 39.54
N ASP A 223 -40.16 -15.31 39.04
CA ASP A 223 -41.16 -14.43 39.66
C ASP A 223 -42.53 -15.10 39.77
N LEU A 224 -42.96 -15.82 38.71
CA LEU A 224 -44.22 -16.57 38.74
C LEU A 224 -44.20 -17.72 39.76
N ALA A 225 -43.09 -18.44 39.87
CA ALA A 225 -42.94 -19.51 40.86
C ALA A 225 -42.93 -18.95 42.29
N GLU A 226 -42.29 -17.79 42.52
CA GLU A 226 -42.34 -17.07 43.80
C GLU A 226 -43.77 -16.65 44.14
N MET A 227 -44.50 -16.06 43.19
CA MET A 227 -45.91 -15.71 43.38
C MET A 227 -46.77 -16.92 43.72
N ASN A 228 -46.58 -18.06 43.05
CA ASN A 228 -47.33 -19.27 43.33
C ASN A 228 -47.06 -19.79 44.74
N LEU A 229 -45.79 -19.79 45.17
CA LEU A 229 -45.42 -20.16 46.54
C LEU A 229 -46.05 -19.21 47.58
N LEU A 230 -46.04 -17.90 47.32
CA LEU A 230 -46.70 -16.93 48.19
C LEU A 230 -48.20 -17.17 48.26
N ILE A 231 -48.86 -17.49 47.15
CA ILE A 231 -50.28 -17.84 47.13
C ILE A 231 -50.53 -19.13 47.93
N GLY A 232 -49.72 -20.17 47.73
CA GLY A 232 -49.82 -21.44 48.46
C GLY A 232 -49.61 -21.28 49.97
N THR A 233 -48.73 -20.38 50.41
CA THR A 233 -48.55 -20.06 51.83
C THR A 233 -49.65 -19.17 52.42
N LEU A 234 -50.24 -18.26 51.63
CA LEU A 234 -51.28 -17.34 52.10
C LEU A 234 -52.70 -17.93 52.05
N HIS A 235 -52.99 -18.84 51.12
CA HIS A 235 -54.29 -19.51 51.00
C HIS A 235 -54.79 -20.16 52.32
N PRO A 236 -53.99 -20.98 53.03
CA PRO A 236 -54.43 -21.61 54.29
C PRO A 236 -54.61 -20.62 55.45
N LEU A 237 -54.08 -19.40 55.34
CA LEU A 237 -54.29 -18.31 56.31
C LEU A 237 -55.58 -17.52 56.02
N LEU A 238 -56.14 -17.63 54.81
CA LEU A 238 -57.40 -16.99 54.41
C LEU A 238 -58.63 -17.90 54.53
N GLU A 239 -58.45 -19.22 54.56
CA GLU A 239 -59.56 -20.15 54.82
C GLU A 239 -60.00 -20.07 56.30
N PRO A 240 -61.31 -19.94 56.58
CA PRO A 240 -61.80 -19.91 57.95
C PRO A 240 -61.49 -21.24 58.63
N GLN A 241 -60.70 -21.18 59.70
CA GLN A 241 -60.40 -22.36 60.51
C GLN A 241 -61.72 -22.90 61.09
N PRO A 242 -62.00 -24.21 61.03
CA PRO A 242 -63.28 -24.80 61.45
C PRO A 242 -63.55 -24.76 62.97
N GLN A 243 -62.87 -23.92 63.74
CA GLN A 243 -63.00 -23.81 65.19
C GLN A 243 -63.98 -22.71 65.66
N ASP A 244 -64.54 -21.89 64.77
CA ASP A 244 -65.54 -20.88 65.15
C ASP A 244 -66.99 -21.39 65.09
N ALA A 245 -67.22 -22.68 64.85
CA ALA A 245 -68.56 -23.26 64.66
C ALA A 245 -69.11 -24.07 65.85
N ASP A 246 -68.45 -24.10 67.01
CA ASP A 246 -68.93 -24.93 68.14
C ASP A 246 -68.75 -24.29 69.51
N THR A 247 -69.46 -23.19 69.79
CA THR A 247 -69.75 -22.74 71.17
C THR A 247 -71.14 -22.08 71.34
N SER A 248 -72.17 -22.49 70.59
CA SER A 248 -73.53 -21.98 70.82
C SER A 248 -74.67 -22.99 70.73
N GLU A 249 -74.48 -24.24 71.15
CA GLU A 249 -75.61 -25.14 71.45
C GLU A 249 -75.47 -25.71 72.87
N GLY A 250 -76.03 -25.00 73.84
CA GLY A 250 -76.01 -25.40 75.25
C GLY A 250 -76.68 -24.42 76.21
N GLU A 251 -77.79 -23.79 75.83
CA GLU A 251 -78.70 -23.11 76.77
C GLU A 251 -80.16 -23.30 76.29
N ASP A 252 -80.80 -24.35 76.81
CA ASP A 252 -82.16 -24.41 77.41
C ASP A 252 -82.68 -25.85 77.51
#